data_AF-A0A8H7HJV3-F1
#
_entry.id   AF-A0A8H7HJV3-F1
#
_cell.length_a   1.000
_cell.length_b   1.000
_cell.length_c   1.000
_cell.angle_alpha   90.00
_cell.angle_beta   90.00
_cell.angle_gamma   90.00
#
_symmetry.space_group_name_H-M   'P 1'
#
loop_
_entity.id
_entity.type
_entity.pdbx_description
1 polymer ?
#
loop_
_entity_poly.entity_id
_entity_poly.type
_entity_poly.pdbx_seq_one_letter_code
_entity_poly.pdbx_strand_id
1 'polypeptide(L)'
;MKPSAVGDETLGQVSPDGLSAAGAMTLKPHGLMDPGQISLDRPKRIWCICKAIELDMAYINLNMFLATRHNLLLWTGLFIALPGVLLAPTKGPKCTKPAIRREWRTLSPSQQDAFHKAVKCLQTKPSRIQSGGVSKTLYDDYTYIHLQLEPLIHQVAALYPWHRYFNSLREKDMQACGYTQPHPYWDWTRDAASASAFRNASIFDPIHGFGSPSAPEGNTTVVCVDNGPYAGFQFFLHHAQFDRLWTLWQGRNATRLSDYQGNTIQNTTVFNATLQDTLDFMGLGDNRSVESVMDTLSNGLCYKYDDDE
;
A
#
# COMPACT_ATOMS: atom_id res chain seq x y z
N MET A 1 -17.21 -66.11 -21.21
CA MET A 1 -15.75 -65.86 -21.22
C MET A 1 -15.46 -64.74 -20.23
N LYS A 2 -14.32 -64.86 -19.54
CA LYS A 2 -13.87 -64.17 -18.31
C LYS A 2 -13.89 -62.62 -18.33
N PRO A 3 -13.98 -61.97 -17.15
CA PRO A 3 -13.60 -60.58 -16.91
C PRO A 3 -12.10 -60.48 -16.49
N SER A 4 -11.43 -59.38 -16.82
CA SER A 4 -10.09 -58.96 -16.34
C SER A 4 -9.85 -57.51 -16.76
N ALA A 5 -9.08 -56.65 -16.13
CA ALA A 5 -8.67 -56.37 -14.75
C ALA A 5 -8.03 -54.95 -14.82
N VAL A 6 -7.97 -54.27 -13.67
CA VAL A 6 -7.43 -52.92 -13.46
C VAL A 6 -5.97 -52.77 -13.95
N GLY A 7 -5.66 -51.61 -14.55
CA GLY A 7 -4.29 -51.14 -14.82
C GLY A 7 -4.08 -49.76 -14.19
N ASP A 8 -3.21 -49.73 -13.19
CA ASP A 8 -2.70 -48.60 -12.42
C ASP A 8 -1.69 -47.82 -13.28
N GLU A 9 -1.96 -46.55 -13.60
CA GLU A 9 -0.96 -45.66 -14.20
C GLU A 9 -0.31 -44.82 -13.11
N THR A 10 0.87 -45.28 -12.74
CA THR A 10 1.84 -44.69 -11.83
C THR A 10 2.14 -43.23 -12.16
N LEU A 11 1.98 -42.38 -11.14
CA LEU A 11 2.58 -41.05 -11.04
C LEU A 11 4.12 -41.18 -11.23
N GLY A 12 4.62 -40.67 -12.35
CA GLY A 12 6.05 -40.52 -12.56
C GLY A 12 6.65 -39.61 -11.47
N GLN A 13 7.53 -40.19 -10.65
CA GLN A 13 8.37 -39.45 -9.71
C GLN A 13 9.27 -38.48 -10.47
N VAL A 14 9.08 -37.18 -10.25
CA VAL A 14 10.05 -36.15 -10.64
C VAL A 14 11.12 -36.10 -9.55
N SER A 15 12.36 -36.33 -9.94
CA SER A 15 13.56 -36.30 -9.08
C SER A 15 13.73 -34.94 -8.38
N PRO A 16 14.31 -34.87 -7.17
CA PRO A 16 14.35 -33.64 -6.35
C PRO A 16 15.36 -32.57 -6.80
N ASP A 17 16.18 -32.84 -7.82
CA ASP A 17 17.41 -32.06 -8.08
C ASP A 17 17.24 -30.91 -9.11
N GLY A 18 16.04 -30.37 -9.27
CA GLY A 18 15.73 -29.32 -10.27
C GLY A 18 15.49 -27.90 -9.74
N LEU A 19 15.36 -27.70 -8.42
CA LEU A 19 15.09 -26.39 -7.82
C LEU A 19 16.36 -25.80 -7.20
N SER A 20 17.29 -25.41 -8.07
CA SER A 20 18.48 -24.65 -7.68
C SER A 20 18.29 -23.15 -7.97
N ALA A 21 18.30 -22.37 -6.90
CA ALA A 21 18.57 -20.93 -6.83
C ALA A 21 17.52 -19.94 -7.42
N ALA A 22 16.36 -19.85 -6.77
CA ALA A 22 15.80 -18.52 -6.48
C ALA A 22 16.54 -18.00 -5.24
N GLY A 23 17.46 -17.05 -5.43
CA GLY A 23 18.33 -16.53 -4.37
C GLY A 23 17.53 -16.05 -3.16
N ALA A 24 17.85 -16.59 -1.99
CA ALA A 24 17.30 -16.13 -0.73
C ALA A 24 17.71 -14.66 -0.49
N MET A 25 16.74 -13.75 -0.50
CA MET A 25 16.94 -12.36 -0.07
C MET A 25 17.32 -12.36 1.41
N THR A 26 18.47 -11.78 1.74
CA THR A 26 19.03 -11.88 3.08
C THR A 26 18.61 -10.64 3.88
N LEU A 27 17.68 -10.82 4.81
CA LEU A 27 17.24 -9.76 5.72
C LEU A 27 18.33 -9.48 6.76
N LYS A 28 18.63 -8.20 7.02
CA LYS A 28 19.44 -7.82 8.19
C LYS A 28 18.62 -8.05 9.48
N PRO A 29 19.26 -8.15 10.66
CA PRO A 29 18.57 -8.36 11.95
C PRO A 29 17.52 -7.29 12.34
N HIS A 30 17.35 -6.23 11.54
CA HIS A 30 16.31 -5.20 11.69
C HIS A 30 15.18 -5.29 10.65
N GLY A 31 15.09 -6.36 9.86
CA GLY A 31 14.01 -6.57 8.89
C GLY A 31 14.13 -5.76 7.58
N LEU A 32 15.20 -4.99 7.40
CA LEU A 32 15.49 -4.26 6.16
C LEU A 32 16.23 -5.14 5.15
N MET A 33 15.92 -4.98 3.85
CA MET A 33 16.63 -5.65 2.76
C MET A 33 18.02 -5.02 2.55
N ASP A 34 19.01 -5.82 2.14
CA ASP A 34 20.33 -5.30 1.78
C ASP A 34 20.22 -4.36 0.55
N PRO A 35 20.68 -3.09 0.63
CA PRO A 35 20.71 -2.18 -0.52
C PRO A 35 21.40 -2.77 -1.76
N GLY A 36 22.39 -3.65 -1.60
CA GLY A 36 23.05 -4.32 -2.72
C GLY A 36 22.16 -5.29 -3.51
N GLN A 37 21.00 -5.66 -2.95
CA GLN A 37 20.00 -6.51 -3.62
C GLN A 37 18.88 -5.72 -4.32
N ILE A 38 18.86 -4.38 -4.17
CA ILE A 38 17.87 -3.51 -4.84
C ILE A 38 18.56 -2.72 -5.95
N SER A 39 18.20 -3.00 -7.20
CA SER A 39 18.65 -2.23 -8.37
C SER A 39 17.46 -1.54 -9.03
N LEU A 40 17.56 -0.22 -9.25
CA LEU A 40 16.58 0.61 -9.96
C LEU A 40 17.09 1.08 -11.34
N ASP A 41 18.22 0.54 -11.81
CA ASP A 41 18.83 0.96 -13.08
C ASP A 41 18.03 0.51 -14.31
N ARG A 42 17.91 1.43 -15.28
CA ARG A 42 16.90 1.39 -16.36
C ARG A 42 17.16 0.55 -17.63
N PRO A 43 18.28 -0.16 -17.89
CA PRO A 43 18.37 -0.89 -19.16
C PRO A 43 18.13 -2.39 -18.96
N LYS A 44 16.90 -2.82 -19.26
CA LYS A 44 16.47 -4.20 -19.59
C LYS A 44 16.07 -5.11 -18.42
N ARG A 45 14.74 -5.32 -18.38
CA ARG A 45 14.00 -6.52 -17.96
C ARG A 45 13.75 -6.71 -16.45
N ILE A 46 12.46 -6.92 -16.16
CA ILE A 46 11.83 -7.51 -14.96
C ILE A 46 11.78 -6.60 -13.73
N TRP A 47 10.86 -5.64 -13.70
CA TRP A 47 10.33 -5.10 -12.43
C TRP A 47 8.87 -4.67 -12.58
N CYS A 48 7.97 -5.65 -12.59
CA CYS A 48 6.54 -5.43 -12.48
C CYS A 48 6.08 -5.90 -11.10
N ILE A 49 5.47 -5.03 -10.30
CA ILE A 49 4.85 -5.45 -9.05
C ILE A 49 3.34 -5.38 -9.23
N CYS A 50 2.79 -6.43 -9.81
CA CYS A 50 1.37 -6.78 -9.71
C CYS A 50 1.10 -7.82 -8.60
N LYS A 51 2.11 -8.20 -7.79
CA LYS A 51 1.94 -9.21 -6.73
C LYS A 51 1.35 -8.65 -5.44
N ALA A 52 1.41 -7.33 -5.22
CA ALA A 52 0.83 -6.69 -4.03
C ALA A 52 -0.71 -6.74 -4.05
N ILE A 53 -1.33 -6.56 -5.22
CA ILE A 53 -2.80 -6.54 -5.35
C ILE A 53 -3.42 -7.89 -4.97
N GLU A 54 -2.85 -9.03 -5.38
CA GLU A 54 -3.43 -10.34 -5.06
C GLU A 54 -3.21 -10.78 -3.60
N LEU A 55 -2.05 -10.44 -3.00
CA LEU A 55 -1.72 -10.85 -1.64
C LEU A 55 -2.41 -10.00 -0.58
N ASP A 56 -2.57 -8.69 -0.81
CA ASP A 56 -3.29 -7.82 0.12
C ASP A 56 -4.80 -8.10 0.08
N MET A 57 -5.37 -8.36 -1.12
CA MET A 57 -6.80 -8.65 -1.28
C MET A 57 -7.26 -9.92 -0.53
N ALA A 58 -6.40 -10.94 -0.44
CA ALA A 58 -6.69 -12.17 0.30
C ALA A 58 -6.67 -11.98 1.83
N TYR A 59 -5.84 -11.06 2.34
CA TYR A 59 -5.65 -10.85 3.79
C TYR A 59 -6.75 -9.96 4.41
N ILE A 60 -7.36 -9.06 3.63
CA ILE A 60 -8.44 -8.14 4.07
C ILE A 60 -9.66 -8.90 4.62
N ASN A 61 -10.05 -10.01 3.97
CA ASN A 61 -11.23 -10.78 4.36
C ASN A 61 -11.09 -11.44 5.74
N LEU A 62 -9.89 -11.57 6.30
CA LEU A 62 -9.68 -12.23 7.59
C LEU A 62 -9.62 -11.24 8.76
N ASN A 63 -8.97 -10.08 8.60
CA ASN A 63 -8.73 -9.16 9.72
C ASN A 63 -9.88 -8.17 10.01
N MET A 64 -10.70 -7.81 9.02
CA MET A 64 -11.90 -6.98 9.28
C MET A 64 -12.90 -7.68 10.22
N PHE A 65 -12.92 -9.02 10.25
CA PHE A 65 -13.83 -9.79 11.11
C PHE A 65 -13.30 -10.02 12.53
N LEU A 66 -11.97 -10.03 12.73
CA LEU A 66 -11.38 -10.32 14.04
C LEU A 66 -11.44 -9.13 15.02
N ALA A 67 -11.53 -7.89 14.53
CA ALA A 67 -11.68 -6.70 15.39
C ALA A 67 -13.07 -6.56 16.05
N THR A 68 -14.04 -7.42 15.73
CA THR A 68 -15.42 -7.32 16.25
C THR A 68 -15.81 -8.40 17.27
N ARG A 69 -14.87 -9.24 17.71
CA ARG A 69 -15.13 -10.24 18.77
C ARG A 69 -13.99 -10.18 19.77
N HIS A 70 -14.32 -10.24 21.06
CA HIS A 70 -13.48 -10.00 22.24
C HIS A 70 -13.50 -8.56 22.78
N ASN A 71 -14.70 -8.09 23.14
CA ASN A 71 -14.85 -7.11 24.22
C ASN A 71 -15.93 -7.59 25.20
N LEU A 72 -15.64 -8.71 25.86
CA LEU A 72 -16.32 -9.11 27.09
C LEU A 72 -15.29 -9.80 27.98
N LEU A 73 -14.69 -9.03 28.90
CA LEU A 73 -14.69 -9.28 30.34
C LEU A 73 -13.51 -8.59 31.04
N LEU A 74 -13.88 -7.89 32.11
CA LEU A 74 -13.12 -7.59 33.34
C LEU A 74 -11.95 -6.61 33.26
N TRP A 75 -12.15 -5.40 33.78
CA TRP A 75 -11.24 -4.82 34.79
C TRP A 75 -12.03 -3.90 35.74
N THR A 76 -12.46 -4.45 36.88
CA THR A 76 -12.64 -3.65 38.10
C THR A 76 -11.33 -3.75 38.89
N GLY A 77 -10.59 -2.65 38.98
CA GLY A 77 -9.33 -2.59 39.73
C GLY A 77 -8.83 -1.17 39.86
N LEU A 78 -9.19 -0.55 40.99
CA LEU A 78 -8.82 0.79 41.45
C LEU A 78 -7.30 0.90 41.67
N PHE A 79 -6.62 1.87 41.03
CA PHE A 79 -5.30 2.35 41.50
C PHE A 79 -5.12 3.86 41.28
N ILE A 80 -5.14 4.56 42.43
CA ILE A 80 -4.30 5.68 42.87
C ILE A 80 -3.88 6.72 41.81
N ALA A 81 -4.44 7.92 41.94
CA ALA A 81 -4.04 9.11 41.21
C ALA A 81 -2.60 9.53 41.58
N LEU A 82 -1.68 9.42 40.61
CA LEU A 82 -0.47 10.23 40.55
C LEU A 82 -0.73 11.40 39.59
N PRO A 83 -0.51 12.67 39.96
CA PRO A 83 -0.54 13.77 39.02
C PRO A 83 0.78 13.81 38.24
N GLY A 84 1.01 12.78 37.42
CA GLY A 84 1.96 12.87 36.33
C GLY A 84 1.27 13.58 35.19
N VAL A 85 1.54 14.87 35.00
CA VAL A 85 1.19 15.57 33.76
C VAL A 85 2.07 14.96 32.66
N LEU A 86 1.65 13.81 32.14
CA LEU A 86 1.96 13.42 30.77
C LEU A 86 1.28 14.49 29.93
N LEU A 87 2.10 15.33 29.28
CA LEU A 87 1.63 16.15 28.18
C LEU A 87 1.14 15.18 27.10
N ALA A 88 -0.14 14.80 27.17
CA ALA A 88 -0.82 14.18 26.05
C ALA A 88 -0.61 15.13 24.87
N PRO A 89 -0.12 14.65 23.71
CA PRO A 89 -0.01 15.49 22.54
C PRO A 89 -1.39 16.11 22.30
N THR A 90 -1.46 17.43 22.39
CA THR A 90 -2.69 18.17 22.17
C THR A 90 -3.18 17.81 20.78
N LYS A 91 -4.34 17.14 20.67
CA LYS A 91 -5.00 16.86 19.39
C LYS A 91 -4.94 18.14 18.56
N GLY A 92 -4.22 18.11 17.43
CA GLY A 92 -4.08 19.28 16.57
C GLY A 92 -5.45 19.84 16.20
N PRO A 93 -5.55 21.13 15.81
CA PRO A 93 -6.81 21.71 15.39
C PRO A 93 -7.43 20.86 14.27
N LYS A 94 -8.73 20.55 14.40
CA LYS A 94 -9.46 19.77 13.40
C LYS A 94 -9.53 20.55 12.09
N CYS A 95 -9.32 19.85 10.98
CA CYS A 95 -9.48 20.33 9.62
C CYS A 95 -10.91 20.87 9.41
N THR A 96 -11.00 22.12 8.95
CA THR A 96 -12.30 22.79 8.69
C THR A 96 -12.65 22.88 7.20
N LYS A 97 -11.68 22.68 6.32
CA LYS A 97 -11.85 22.75 4.85
C LYS A 97 -11.14 21.56 4.18
N PRO A 98 -11.71 20.34 4.29
CA PRO A 98 -11.07 19.16 3.73
C PRO A 98 -11.04 19.21 2.20
N ALA A 99 -9.92 18.80 1.64
CA ALA A 99 -9.83 18.46 0.22
C ALA A 99 -10.69 17.22 -0.09
N ILE A 100 -11.34 17.19 -1.26
CA ILE A 100 -12.17 16.04 -1.66
C ILE A 100 -11.41 15.19 -2.67
N ARG A 101 -10.96 14.01 -2.25
CA ARG A 101 -10.36 12.99 -3.11
C ARG A 101 -11.45 12.31 -3.93
N ARG A 102 -11.29 12.32 -5.25
CA ARG A 102 -12.34 11.87 -6.20
C ARG A 102 -11.94 10.63 -6.96
N GLU A 103 -12.95 9.90 -7.42
CA GLU A 103 -12.75 8.72 -8.25
C GLU A 103 -12.15 9.11 -9.62
N TRP A 104 -11.14 8.38 -10.11
CA TRP A 104 -10.37 8.68 -11.32
C TRP A 104 -11.23 9.01 -12.55
N ARG A 105 -12.34 8.30 -12.76
CA ARG A 105 -13.22 8.48 -13.93
C ARG A 105 -14.07 9.74 -13.85
N THR A 106 -14.16 10.36 -12.67
CA THR A 106 -14.89 11.63 -12.50
C THR A 106 -14.01 12.84 -12.80
N LEU A 107 -12.69 12.65 -12.90
CA LEU A 107 -11.78 13.71 -13.30
C LEU A 107 -11.93 14.04 -14.78
N SER A 108 -11.84 15.33 -15.12
CA SER A 108 -11.70 15.76 -16.51
C SER A 108 -10.36 15.31 -17.11
N PRO A 109 -10.25 15.19 -18.44
CA PRO A 109 -8.98 14.85 -19.10
C PRO A 109 -7.83 15.77 -18.67
N SER A 110 -8.09 17.07 -18.52
CA SER A 110 -7.07 18.04 -18.06
C SER A 110 -6.57 17.79 -16.63
N GLN A 111 -7.43 17.28 -15.73
CA GLN A 111 -7.05 16.93 -14.37
C GLN A 111 -6.24 15.62 -14.33
N GLN A 112 -6.60 14.65 -15.19
CA GLN A 112 -5.83 13.43 -15.38
C GLN A 112 -4.43 13.75 -15.93
N ASP A 113 -4.34 14.58 -16.96
CA ASP A 113 -3.06 15.05 -17.53
C ASP A 113 -2.21 15.79 -16.49
N ALA A 114 -2.82 16.63 -15.65
CA ALA A 114 -2.13 17.31 -14.56
C ALA A 114 -1.54 16.32 -13.54
N PHE A 115 -2.27 15.24 -13.21
CA PHE A 115 -1.76 14.16 -12.36
C PHE A 115 -0.54 13.50 -13.00
N HIS A 116 -0.65 13.06 -14.26
CA HIS A 116 0.47 12.42 -14.98
C HIS A 116 1.70 13.32 -15.08
N LYS A 117 1.50 14.61 -15.38
CA LYS A 117 2.57 15.60 -15.46
C LYS A 117 3.29 15.75 -14.13
N ALA A 118 2.55 15.81 -13.02
CA ALA A 118 3.14 15.93 -11.70
C ALA A 118 3.92 14.67 -11.30
N VAL A 119 3.39 13.48 -11.59
CA VAL A 119 4.13 12.24 -11.34
C VAL A 119 5.42 12.16 -12.17
N LYS A 120 5.38 12.53 -13.45
CA LYS A 120 6.59 12.62 -14.29
C LYS A 120 7.59 13.64 -13.75
N CYS A 121 7.11 14.75 -13.19
CA CYS A 121 7.98 15.73 -12.54
C CYS A 121 8.74 15.14 -11.34
N LEU A 122 8.15 14.24 -10.54
CA LEU A 122 8.86 13.57 -9.43
C LEU A 122 10.10 12.80 -9.92
N GLN A 123 10.07 12.27 -11.14
CA GLN A 123 11.20 11.57 -11.77
C GLN A 123 12.34 12.51 -12.17
N THR A 124 12.09 13.83 -12.20
CA THR A 124 13.12 14.84 -12.51
C THR A 124 13.75 15.43 -11.25
N LYS A 125 13.15 15.18 -10.08
CA LYS A 125 13.67 15.65 -8.79
C LYS A 125 14.71 14.65 -8.29
N PRO A 126 15.87 15.11 -7.77
CA PRO A 126 16.85 14.21 -7.18
C PRO A 126 16.24 13.47 -5.98
N SER A 127 16.70 12.24 -5.75
CA SER A 127 16.41 11.49 -4.51
C SER A 127 16.77 12.33 -3.29
N ARG A 128 15.95 12.24 -2.22
CA ARG A 128 16.18 12.93 -0.94
C ARG A 128 16.49 11.99 0.22
N ILE A 129 16.50 10.68 -0.01
CA ILE A 129 16.74 9.68 1.04
C ILE A 129 18.15 9.11 0.95
N GLN A 130 18.62 8.50 2.04
CA GLN A 130 19.89 7.80 2.08
C GLN A 130 19.73 6.35 1.61
N SER A 131 19.85 6.12 0.30
CA SER A 131 19.69 4.78 -0.29
C SER A 131 21.02 4.15 -0.76
N GLY A 132 22.18 4.70 -0.37
CA GLY A 132 23.48 4.26 -0.89
C GLY A 132 23.63 4.45 -2.41
N GLY A 133 22.89 5.39 -3.00
CA GLY A 133 22.89 5.64 -4.44
C GLY A 133 21.95 4.74 -5.26
N VAL A 134 21.18 3.84 -4.64
CA VAL A 134 20.16 3.03 -5.35
C VAL A 134 19.03 3.90 -5.91
N SER A 135 18.38 4.69 -5.06
CA SER A 135 17.40 5.69 -5.47
C SER A 135 18.09 6.86 -6.16
N LYS A 136 17.60 7.22 -7.35
CA LYS A 136 18.16 8.33 -8.15
C LYS A 136 17.25 9.54 -8.13
N THR A 137 15.95 9.32 -8.04
CA THR A 137 14.92 10.36 -8.16
C THR A 137 13.97 10.33 -6.97
N LEU A 138 13.25 11.43 -6.73
CA LEU A 138 12.20 11.46 -5.71
C LEU A 138 11.12 10.41 -6.00
N TYR A 139 10.86 10.11 -7.27
CA TYR A 139 9.97 9.00 -7.64
C TYR A 139 10.49 7.64 -7.16
N ASP A 140 11.79 7.41 -7.34
CA ASP A 140 12.46 6.17 -6.92
C ASP A 140 12.46 6.02 -5.41
N ASP A 141 12.46 7.12 -4.65
CA ASP A 141 12.41 7.09 -3.18
C ASP A 141 11.15 6.36 -2.67
N TYR A 142 9.98 6.66 -3.26
CA TYR A 142 8.71 6.01 -2.89
C TYR A 142 8.79 4.50 -3.09
N THR A 143 9.31 4.07 -4.23
CA THR A 143 9.51 2.64 -4.54
C THR A 143 10.52 2.00 -3.59
N TYR A 144 11.66 2.66 -3.37
CA TYR A 144 12.75 2.14 -2.55
C TYR A 144 12.29 1.90 -1.11
N ILE A 145 11.67 2.90 -0.47
CA ILE A 145 11.26 2.74 0.93
C ILE A 145 10.15 1.71 1.08
N HIS A 146 9.24 1.61 0.11
CA HIS A 146 8.15 0.63 0.14
C HIS A 146 8.70 -0.80 0.05
N LEU A 147 9.72 -1.03 -0.79
CA LEU A 147 10.41 -2.32 -0.87
C LEU A 147 11.19 -2.64 0.39
N GLN A 148 11.88 -1.64 0.95
CA GLN A 148 12.69 -1.81 2.15
C GLN A 148 11.88 -2.09 3.41
N LEU A 149 10.71 -1.46 3.51
CA LEU A 149 9.82 -1.55 4.67
C LEU A 149 8.74 -2.61 4.50
N GLU A 150 8.74 -3.40 3.42
CA GLU A 150 7.69 -4.39 3.12
C GLU A 150 7.28 -5.25 4.34
N PRO A 151 8.23 -5.84 5.13
CA PRO A 151 7.89 -6.66 6.28
C PRO A 151 7.29 -5.89 7.46
N LEU A 152 7.36 -4.56 7.44
CA LEU A 152 6.90 -3.66 8.50
C LEU A 152 5.61 -2.93 8.11
N ILE A 153 5.15 -3.07 6.87
CA ILE A 153 4.00 -2.32 6.33
C ILE A 153 2.97 -3.21 5.62
N HIS A 154 3.28 -4.47 5.29
CA HIS A 154 2.31 -5.43 4.74
C HIS A 154 2.00 -6.56 5.72
N GLN A 155 0.72 -6.98 5.74
CA GLN A 155 0.22 -8.04 6.64
C GLN A 155 0.56 -7.80 8.13
N VAL A 156 0.51 -6.54 8.53
CA VAL A 156 0.79 -6.02 9.88
C VAL A 156 -0.27 -4.98 10.25
N ALA A 157 -0.32 -4.58 11.52
CA ALA A 157 -1.21 -3.53 11.99
C ALA A 157 -1.00 -2.19 11.24
N ALA A 158 0.26 -1.87 10.92
CA ALA A 158 0.65 -0.60 10.30
C ALA A 158 0.17 -0.42 8.85
N LEU A 159 -0.40 -1.44 8.20
CA LEU A 159 -0.80 -1.45 6.79
C LEU A 159 -1.58 -0.19 6.40
N TYR A 160 -2.72 0.06 7.04
CA TYR A 160 -3.56 1.22 6.70
C TYR A 160 -2.93 2.57 7.09
N PRO A 161 -2.49 2.79 8.34
CA PRO A 161 -1.96 4.10 8.75
C PRO A 161 -0.67 4.49 8.01
N TRP A 162 0.23 3.54 7.71
CA TRP A 162 1.45 3.81 6.95
C TRP A 162 1.13 4.27 5.53
N HIS A 163 0.29 3.52 4.80
CA HIS A 163 -0.06 3.83 3.42
C HIS A 163 -0.89 5.12 3.29
N ARG A 164 -1.74 5.43 4.29
CA ARG A 164 -2.46 6.71 4.35
C ARG A 164 -1.51 7.91 4.32
N TYR A 165 -0.49 7.89 5.19
CA TYR A 165 0.47 8.99 5.24
C TYR A 165 1.42 8.98 4.05
N PHE A 166 1.82 7.80 3.56
CA PHE A 166 2.59 7.65 2.32
C PHE A 166 1.90 8.32 1.12
N ASN A 167 0.60 8.11 0.93
CA ASN A 167 -0.19 8.79 -0.10
C ASN A 167 -0.18 10.31 0.08
N SER A 168 -0.27 10.78 1.33
CA SER A 168 -0.30 12.21 1.66
C SER A 168 1.07 12.88 1.44
N LEU A 169 2.17 12.18 1.71
CA LEU A 169 3.52 12.63 1.35
C LEU A 169 3.65 12.77 -0.16
N ARG A 170 3.18 11.77 -0.91
CA ARG A 170 3.21 11.80 -2.38
C ARG A 170 2.40 12.95 -2.95
N GLU A 171 1.21 13.17 -2.42
CA GLU A 171 0.35 14.30 -2.80
C GLU A 171 1.07 15.63 -2.58
N LYS A 172 1.72 15.82 -1.42
CA LYS A 172 2.50 17.02 -1.11
C LYS A 172 3.67 17.24 -2.09
N ASP A 173 4.39 16.19 -2.44
CA ASP A 173 5.48 16.30 -3.41
C ASP A 173 4.96 16.55 -4.84
N MET A 174 3.79 15.99 -5.19
CA MET A 174 3.11 16.30 -6.45
C MET A 174 2.64 17.77 -6.50
N GLN A 175 2.21 18.34 -5.37
CA GLN A 175 1.89 19.76 -5.27
C GLN A 175 3.10 20.64 -5.55
N ALA A 176 4.30 20.26 -5.07
CA ALA A 176 5.56 20.92 -5.43
C ALA A 176 5.93 20.78 -6.92
N CYS A 177 5.30 19.83 -7.62
CA CYS A 177 5.34 19.66 -9.07
C CYS A 177 4.18 20.35 -9.82
N GLY A 178 3.40 21.19 -9.14
CA GLY A 178 2.31 21.98 -9.73
C GLY A 178 0.97 21.25 -9.82
N TYR A 179 0.81 20.09 -9.17
CA TYR A 179 -0.49 19.44 -9.04
C TYR A 179 -1.36 20.18 -8.02
N THR A 180 -2.55 20.62 -8.43
CA THR A 180 -3.44 21.40 -7.56
C THR A 180 -4.69 20.65 -7.12
N GLN A 181 -4.91 19.45 -7.67
CA GLN A 181 -6.08 18.64 -7.33
C GLN A 181 -5.75 17.73 -6.13
N PRO A 182 -6.76 17.29 -5.36
CA PRO A 182 -6.56 16.25 -4.35
C PRO A 182 -6.19 14.90 -5.00
N HIS A 183 -5.47 14.05 -4.26
CA HIS A 183 -5.08 12.73 -4.77
C HIS A 183 -6.32 11.89 -5.19
N PRO A 184 -6.40 11.39 -6.44
CA PRO A 184 -7.53 10.58 -6.87
C PRO A 184 -7.45 9.15 -6.35
N TYR A 185 -8.56 8.42 -6.43
CA TYR A 185 -8.59 6.99 -6.16
C TYR A 185 -9.21 6.22 -7.33
N TRP A 186 -8.92 4.92 -7.43
CA TRP A 186 -9.55 4.03 -8.40
C TRP A 186 -10.51 3.09 -7.67
N ASP A 187 -11.80 3.21 -7.95
CA ASP A 187 -12.79 2.26 -7.43
C ASP A 187 -12.84 0.98 -8.27
N TRP A 188 -11.95 0.04 -7.93
CA TRP A 188 -11.85 -1.26 -8.59
C TRP A 188 -13.11 -2.12 -8.42
N THR A 189 -13.98 -1.85 -7.45
CA THR A 189 -15.23 -2.60 -7.28
C THR A 189 -16.17 -2.45 -8.47
N ARG A 190 -16.07 -1.32 -9.19
CA ARG A 190 -16.85 -1.04 -10.40
C ARG A 190 -16.38 -1.84 -11.62
N ASP A 191 -15.16 -2.37 -11.57
CA ASP A 191 -14.54 -3.12 -12.68
C ASP A 191 -14.44 -4.63 -12.37
N ALA A 192 -14.91 -5.06 -11.19
CA ALA A 192 -14.76 -6.42 -10.68
C ALA A 192 -15.80 -7.44 -11.18
N ALA A 193 -16.69 -7.05 -12.11
CA ALA A 193 -17.76 -7.92 -12.60
C ALA A 193 -17.26 -9.20 -13.31
N SER A 194 -16.08 -9.14 -13.92
CA SER A 194 -15.37 -10.30 -14.48
C SER A 194 -13.89 -9.98 -14.65
N ALA A 195 -13.04 -11.00 -14.80
CA ALA A 195 -11.64 -10.79 -15.15
C ALA A 195 -11.46 -10.01 -16.47
N SER A 196 -12.41 -10.14 -17.40
CA SER A 196 -12.41 -9.36 -18.65
C SER A 196 -12.74 -7.89 -18.39
N ALA A 197 -13.77 -7.62 -17.59
CA ALA A 197 -14.14 -6.25 -17.21
C ALA A 197 -12.99 -5.54 -16.46
N PHE A 198 -12.32 -6.26 -15.55
CA PHE A 198 -11.19 -5.74 -14.81
C PHE A 198 -10.03 -5.38 -15.74
N ARG A 199 -9.64 -6.28 -16.65
CA ARG A 199 -8.56 -6.01 -17.64
C ARG A 199 -8.88 -4.85 -18.58
N ASN A 200 -10.15 -4.61 -18.86
CA ASN A 200 -10.62 -3.52 -19.72
C ASN A 200 -11.02 -2.26 -18.93
N ALA A 201 -10.71 -2.19 -17.63
CA ALA A 201 -11.00 -1.02 -16.83
C ALA A 201 -10.30 0.21 -17.42
N SER A 202 -11.00 1.35 -17.44
CA SER A 202 -10.46 2.63 -17.96
C SER A 202 -9.15 3.08 -17.29
N ILE A 203 -8.84 2.57 -16.10
CA ILE A 203 -7.56 2.81 -15.43
C ILE A 203 -6.37 2.27 -16.23
N PHE A 204 -6.58 1.26 -17.08
CA PHE A 204 -5.56 0.65 -17.93
C PHE A 204 -5.52 1.24 -19.35
N ASP A 205 -6.28 2.31 -19.60
CA ASP A 205 -6.22 3.04 -20.86
C ASP A 205 -4.82 3.67 -21.08
N PRO A 206 -4.24 3.56 -22.28
CA PRO A 206 -2.90 4.06 -22.58
C PRO A 206 -2.79 5.57 -22.72
N ILE A 207 -3.90 6.31 -22.82
CA ILE A 207 -3.91 7.76 -23.02
C ILE A 207 -4.40 8.46 -21.76
N HIS A 208 -5.59 8.09 -21.29
CA HIS A 208 -6.29 8.72 -20.18
C HIS A 208 -6.23 7.90 -18.88
N GLY A 209 -5.53 6.76 -18.91
CA GLY A 209 -5.28 5.91 -17.76
C GLY A 209 -3.79 5.81 -17.45
N PHE A 210 -3.43 4.66 -16.89
CA PHE A 210 -2.09 4.38 -16.39
C PHE A 210 -1.29 3.50 -17.34
N GLY A 211 -1.87 3.13 -18.48
CA GLY A 211 -1.29 2.16 -19.38
C GLY A 211 -1.77 0.74 -19.11
N SER A 212 -1.71 -0.06 -20.16
CA SER A 212 -2.22 -1.41 -20.19
C SER A 212 -1.21 -2.40 -19.62
N PRO A 213 -1.70 -3.44 -18.92
CA PRO A 213 -0.88 -4.54 -18.49
C PRO A 213 -0.23 -5.26 -19.67
N SER A 214 0.97 -5.76 -19.46
CA SER A 214 1.68 -6.62 -20.40
C SER A 214 0.96 -7.94 -20.58
N ALA A 215 1.03 -8.50 -21.79
CA ALA A 215 0.70 -9.91 -21.95
C ALA A 215 1.66 -10.74 -21.07
N PRO A 216 1.20 -11.84 -20.44
CA PRO A 216 2.11 -12.73 -19.73
C PRO A 216 3.19 -13.26 -20.68
N GLU A 217 4.46 -12.95 -20.44
CA GLU A 217 5.56 -13.58 -21.17
C GLU A 217 5.99 -14.86 -20.43
N GLY A 218 5.76 -16.03 -21.06
CA GLY A 218 6.18 -17.33 -20.54
C GLY A 218 5.47 -17.73 -19.24
N ASN A 219 6.21 -18.34 -18.30
CA ASN A 219 5.70 -18.78 -16.99
C ASN A 219 5.80 -17.68 -15.92
N THR A 220 5.89 -16.40 -16.31
CA THR A 220 6.00 -15.29 -15.36
C THR A 220 4.61 -14.72 -15.06
N THR A 221 4.27 -14.61 -13.77
CA THR A 221 3.03 -13.94 -13.28
C THR A 221 3.18 -12.42 -13.18
N VAL A 222 4.25 -11.89 -13.77
CA VAL A 222 4.76 -10.54 -13.55
C VAL A 222 4.25 -9.66 -14.69
N VAL A 223 3.18 -8.90 -14.40
CA VAL A 223 2.46 -8.07 -15.38
C VAL A 223 2.94 -6.61 -15.28
N CYS A 224 3.63 -6.11 -16.31
CA CYS A 224 4.15 -4.74 -16.38
C CYS A 224 3.15 -3.78 -17.01
N VAL A 225 3.35 -2.47 -16.83
CA VAL A 225 2.71 -1.49 -17.70
C VAL A 225 3.54 -1.39 -18.99
N ASP A 226 2.95 -1.80 -20.11
CA ASP A 226 3.65 -1.89 -21.41
C ASP A 226 3.59 -0.60 -22.22
N ASN A 227 2.59 0.24 -21.96
CA ASN A 227 2.31 1.43 -22.76
C ASN A 227 1.82 2.60 -21.88
N GLY A 228 1.54 3.73 -22.52
CA GLY A 228 0.97 4.89 -21.85
C GLY A 228 1.94 5.65 -20.92
N PRO A 229 1.43 6.53 -20.04
CA PRO A 229 2.26 7.46 -19.28
C PRO A 229 3.23 6.80 -18.31
N TYR A 230 3.00 5.52 -17.99
CA TYR A 230 3.77 4.75 -17.01
C TYR A 230 4.43 3.48 -17.58
N ALA A 231 4.62 3.39 -18.90
CA ALA A 231 5.40 2.31 -19.50
C ALA A 231 6.79 2.20 -18.85
N GLY A 232 7.11 1.03 -18.28
CA GLY A 232 8.37 0.78 -17.57
C GLY A 232 8.47 1.37 -16.15
N PHE A 233 7.35 1.70 -15.50
CA PHE A 233 7.32 2.25 -14.14
C PHE A 233 6.45 1.42 -13.18
N GLN A 234 6.72 1.54 -11.87
CA GLN A 234 5.90 0.97 -10.79
C GLN A 234 4.88 1.99 -10.30
N PHE A 235 3.63 1.61 -10.07
CA PHE A 235 2.53 2.56 -9.87
C PHE A 235 1.60 2.21 -8.69
N PHE A 236 1.05 3.23 -8.00
CA PHE A 236 0.41 3.09 -6.67
C PHE A 236 -0.93 3.85 -6.49
N LEU A 237 -1.88 3.87 -7.44
CA LEU A 237 -3.22 4.46 -7.14
C LEU A 237 -4.08 3.57 -6.23
N HIS A 238 -3.78 2.27 -6.19
CA HIS A 238 -4.56 1.26 -5.49
C HIS A 238 -4.75 1.58 -3.99
N HIS A 239 -3.70 2.11 -3.34
CA HIS A 239 -3.73 2.43 -1.92
C HIS A 239 -4.68 3.59 -1.55
N ALA A 240 -5.02 4.49 -2.48
CA ALA A 240 -5.97 5.56 -2.20
C ALA A 240 -7.41 5.02 -2.02
N GLN A 241 -7.77 3.94 -2.72
CA GLN A 241 -9.05 3.26 -2.54
C GLN A 241 -9.05 2.40 -1.26
N PHE A 242 -7.93 1.79 -0.88
CA PHE A 242 -7.80 1.17 0.43
C PHE A 242 -8.04 2.14 1.58
N ASP A 243 -7.41 3.31 1.51
CA ASP A 243 -7.59 4.37 2.49
C ASP A 243 -9.05 4.88 2.52
N ARG A 244 -9.72 4.95 1.36
CA ARG A 244 -11.17 5.24 1.28
C ARG A 244 -11.99 4.21 2.05
N LEU A 245 -11.79 2.92 1.75
CA LEU A 245 -12.54 1.84 2.40
C LEU A 245 -12.31 1.81 3.91
N TRP A 246 -11.08 2.07 4.36
CA TRP A 246 -10.76 2.19 5.78
C TRP A 246 -11.43 3.42 6.41
N THR A 247 -11.40 4.57 5.74
CA THR A 247 -12.08 5.80 6.19
C THR A 247 -13.59 5.58 6.34
N LEU A 248 -14.23 4.93 5.36
CA LEU A 248 -15.65 4.54 5.42
C LEU A 248 -15.92 3.59 6.60
N TRP A 249 -15.03 2.62 6.83
CA TRP A 249 -15.15 1.73 7.99
C TRP A 249 -15.03 2.49 9.32
N GLN A 250 -14.09 3.43 9.43
CA GLN A 250 -13.91 4.29 10.61
C GLN A 250 -15.14 5.19 10.84
N GLY A 251 -15.71 5.77 9.77
CA GLY A 251 -16.86 6.68 9.85
C GLY A 251 -18.15 6.05 10.39
N ARG A 252 -18.28 4.73 10.37
CA ARG A 252 -19.46 4.02 10.92
C ARG A 252 -19.54 4.04 12.45
N ASN A 253 -18.43 4.31 13.15
CA ASN A 253 -18.41 4.45 14.62
C ASN A 253 -17.21 5.29 15.07
N ALA A 254 -17.45 6.37 15.81
CA ALA A 254 -16.42 7.28 16.29
C ALA A 254 -15.29 6.60 17.10
N THR A 255 -15.55 5.45 17.75
CA THR A 255 -14.50 4.70 18.47
C THR A 255 -13.45 4.09 17.54
N ARG A 256 -13.76 3.90 16.25
CA ARG A 256 -12.88 3.25 15.27
C ARG A 256 -11.66 4.08 14.87
N LEU A 257 -11.63 5.36 15.25
CA LEU A 257 -10.43 6.17 15.13
C LEU A 257 -9.32 5.71 16.09
N SER A 258 -9.63 4.90 17.09
CA SER A 258 -8.66 4.30 18.02
C SER A 258 -8.53 2.78 17.88
N ASP A 259 -9.27 2.14 16.98
CA ASP A 259 -9.20 0.70 16.76
C ASP A 259 -7.90 0.35 16.02
N TYR A 260 -6.92 -0.14 16.76
CA TYR A 260 -5.61 -0.53 16.24
C TYR A 260 -5.04 -1.71 17.04
N GLN A 261 -4.77 -2.81 16.35
CA GLN A 261 -4.20 -4.03 16.92
C GLN A 261 -3.56 -4.86 15.81
N GLY A 262 -2.65 -5.76 16.19
CA GLY A 262 -1.99 -6.66 15.26
C GLY A 262 -0.52 -6.87 15.60
N ASN A 263 0.16 -7.58 14.72
CA ASN A 263 1.60 -7.69 14.68
C ASN A 263 2.25 -6.41 14.12
N THR A 264 3.46 -6.11 14.59
CA THR A 264 4.30 -4.99 14.12
C THR A 264 5.25 -5.39 12.99
N ILE A 265 5.49 -6.69 12.82
CA ILE A 265 6.38 -7.27 11.80
C ILE A 265 5.63 -8.44 11.16
N GLN A 266 5.76 -8.62 9.85
CA GLN A 266 5.18 -9.71 9.10
C GLN A 266 5.67 -11.08 9.62
N ASN A 267 4.87 -12.13 9.43
CA ASN A 267 5.21 -13.52 9.78
C ASN A 267 5.53 -13.77 11.27
N THR A 268 5.05 -12.91 12.17
CA THR A 268 5.12 -13.12 13.62
C THR A 268 3.73 -13.38 14.21
N THR A 269 3.70 -14.09 15.34
CA THR A 269 2.50 -14.34 16.14
C THR A 269 2.41 -13.42 17.36
N VAL A 270 3.28 -12.41 17.45
CA VAL A 270 3.29 -11.42 18.53
C VAL A 270 2.41 -10.23 18.15
N PHE A 271 1.34 -10.01 18.91
CA PHE A 271 0.37 -8.94 18.70
C PHE A 271 0.58 -7.81 19.71
N ASN A 272 1.60 -6.99 19.46
CA ASN A 272 2.04 -5.94 20.38
C ASN A 272 1.95 -4.53 19.78
N ALA A 273 1.28 -4.35 18.65
CA ALA A 273 1.14 -3.05 18.01
C ALA A 273 0.31 -2.08 18.87
N THR A 274 0.74 -0.82 18.92
CA THR A 274 0.09 0.25 19.70
C THR A 274 -0.08 1.52 18.88
N LEU A 275 -1.02 2.39 19.29
CA LEU A 275 -1.21 3.70 18.68
C LEU A 275 0.02 4.63 18.83
N GLN A 276 0.91 4.33 19.78
CA GLN A 276 2.12 5.10 20.05
C GLN A 276 3.30 4.64 19.18
N ASP A 277 3.15 3.54 18.43
CA ASP A 277 4.18 3.05 17.51
C ASP A 277 4.53 4.14 16.48
N THR A 278 5.81 4.24 16.16
CA THR A 278 6.31 5.19 15.17
C THR A 278 6.33 4.56 13.78
N LEU A 279 5.70 5.22 12.83
CA LEU A 279 5.75 4.91 11.41
C LEU A 279 6.99 5.56 10.80
N ASP A 280 7.91 4.72 10.32
CA ASP A 280 9.14 5.16 9.67
C ASP A 280 8.95 5.35 8.16
N PHE A 281 9.57 6.40 7.63
CA PHE A 281 9.58 6.72 6.20
C PHE A 281 11.00 6.86 5.64
N MET A 282 12.02 6.43 6.39
CA MET A 282 13.43 6.41 5.95
C MET A 282 13.93 7.75 5.39
N GLY A 283 13.46 8.87 5.97
CA GLY A 283 13.80 10.22 5.53
C GLY A 283 13.02 10.72 4.31
N LEU A 284 12.08 9.94 3.76
CA LEU A 284 11.17 10.45 2.74
C LEU A 284 10.27 11.53 3.32
N GLY A 285 9.85 11.44 4.58
CA GLY A 285 9.08 12.46 5.27
C GLY A 285 9.23 12.33 6.78
N ASP A 286 8.55 13.19 7.53
CA ASP A 286 8.57 13.12 8.99
C ASP A 286 7.97 11.81 9.48
N ASN A 287 8.65 11.14 10.41
CA ASN A 287 8.09 9.99 11.10
C ASN A 287 6.89 10.43 11.97
N ARG A 288 5.87 9.60 12.02
CA ARG A 288 4.58 9.91 12.65
C ARG A 288 4.19 8.79 13.61
N SER A 289 3.52 9.10 14.72
CA SER A 289 2.85 8.04 15.48
C SER A 289 1.65 7.51 14.70
N VAL A 290 1.29 6.24 14.92
CA VAL A 290 0.07 5.66 14.37
C VAL A 290 -1.15 6.52 14.72
N GLU A 291 -1.28 6.92 15.99
CA GLU A 291 -2.37 7.79 16.47
C GLU A 291 -2.54 9.05 15.61
N SER A 292 -1.42 9.66 15.21
CA SER A 292 -1.45 10.94 14.48
C SER A 292 -2.01 10.82 13.06
N VAL A 293 -2.12 9.62 12.50
CA VAL A 293 -2.61 9.38 11.13
C VAL A 293 -3.94 8.62 11.10
N MET A 294 -4.54 8.30 12.26
CA MET A 294 -5.81 7.57 12.31
C MET A 294 -7.01 8.38 11.81
N ASP A 295 -6.97 9.71 11.82
CA ASP A 295 -8.06 10.59 11.41
C ASP A 295 -7.61 11.49 10.24
N THR A 296 -8.28 11.37 9.09
CA THR A 296 -7.99 12.13 7.86
C THR A 296 -8.26 13.64 7.98
N LEU A 297 -8.86 14.08 9.09
CA LEU A 297 -9.22 15.47 9.39
C LEU A 297 -8.38 16.07 10.53
N SER A 298 -7.25 15.46 10.91
CA SER A 298 -6.45 15.94 12.04
C SER A 298 -4.94 15.82 11.80
N ASN A 299 -4.16 16.46 12.68
CA ASN A 299 -2.70 16.28 12.78
C ASN A 299 -1.91 16.51 11.46
N GLY A 300 -2.42 17.40 10.61
CA GLY A 300 -1.84 17.75 9.31
C GLY A 300 -2.45 17.00 8.12
N LEU A 301 -3.32 16.02 8.35
CA LEU A 301 -4.23 15.50 7.33
C LEU A 301 -5.48 16.38 7.29
N CYS A 302 -6.01 16.62 6.08
CA CYS A 302 -7.19 17.44 5.87
C CYS A 302 -7.90 17.08 4.56
N TYR A 303 -8.46 15.88 4.49
CA TYR A 303 -9.19 15.41 3.30
C TYR A 303 -10.34 14.45 3.63
N LYS A 304 -11.25 14.32 2.67
CA LYS A 304 -12.36 13.36 2.60
C LYS A 304 -12.39 12.70 1.23
N TYR A 305 -13.24 11.68 1.11
CA TYR A 305 -13.63 11.07 -0.16
C TYR A 305 -15.02 11.59 -0.57
N ASP A 306 -15.33 11.54 -1.86
CA ASP A 306 -16.60 11.99 -2.47
C ASP A 306 -17.77 11.01 -2.25
N ASP A 307 -17.69 10.14 -1.23
CA ASP A 307 -18.75 9.22 -0.85
C ASP A 307 -20.04 9.89 -0.34
N ASP A 308 -19.89 11.10 0.21
CA ASP A 308 -20.96 11.86 0.86
C ASP A 308 -21.49 13.03 -0.01
N GLU A 309 -21.04 13.13 -1.27
CA GLU A 309 -21.50 14.15 -2.26
C GLU A 309 -22.55 13.59 -3.23
#